data_AF-A0A382YFQ6-F1
#
_entry.id   AF-A0A382YFQ6-F1
#
_cell.length_a   1.000
_cell.length_b   1.000
_cell.length_c   1.000
_cell.angle_alpha   90.00
_cell.angle_beta   90.00
_cell.angle_gamma   90.00
#
_symmetry.space_group_name_H-M   'P 1'
#
loop_
_entity.id
_entity.type
_entity.pdbx_description
1 polymer ?
#
loop_
_entity_poly.entity_id
_entity_poly.type
_entity_poly.pdbx_seq_one_letter_code
_entity_poly.pdbx_strand_id
1 'polypeptide(L)'
;ISLCVNNARAVIGGLVGYTTGFHRTPKYGVGSEGRLGSKYTGTKSPIAFAELAMAVYFVFVITRAWEIGLYFGLPFLLLFHIGFLYTGLLSGLQPWLVGLRLR
;
A
#
# COMPACT_ATOMS: atom_id res chain seq x y z
N ILE A 1 5.91 0.86 5.63
CA ILE A 1 6.57 1.43 4.42
C ILE A 1 5.51 1.79 3.39
N SER A 2 4.86 0.84 2.71
CA SER A 2 3.84 1.15 1.69
C SER A 2 2.61 1.92 2.16
N LEU A 3 2.22 1.72 3.43
CA LEU A 3 1.11 2.42 4.06
C LEU A 3 1.27 3.95 4.03
N CYS A 4 2.49 4.48 3.86
CA CYS A 4 2.70 5.93 3.77
C CYS A 4 2.01 6.55 2.55
N VAL A 5 1.91 5.83 1.42
CA VAL A 5 1.25 6.34 0.20
C VAL A 5 -0.26 6.39 0.42
N ASN A 6 -0.83 5.35 1.05
CA ASN A 6 -2.25 5.33 1.40
C ASN A 6 -2.60 6.41 2.45
N ASN A 7 -1.73 6.60 3.44
CA ASN A 7 -1.91 7.66 4.44
C ASN A 7 -1.80 9.05 3.82
N ALA A 8 -0.83 9.26 2.92
CA ALA A 8 -0.68 10.53 2.19
C ALA A 8 -1.92 10.83 1.37
N ARG A 9 -2.49 9.84 0.66
CA ARG A 9 -3.76 9.99 -0.04
C ARG A 9 -4.90 10.38 0.90
N ALA A 10 -5.00 9.78 2.09
CA ALA A 10 -6.03 10.11 3.06
C ALA A 10 -5.89 11.56 3.59
N VAL A 11 -4.66 12.00 3.86
CA VAL A 11 -4.38 13.39 4.28
C VAL A 11 -4.75 14.37 3.17
N ILE A 12 -4.33 14.11 1.93
CA ILE A 12 -4.70 14.95 0.77
C ILE A 12 -6.22 14.99 0.61
N GLY A 13 -6.90 13.84 0.73
CA GLY A 13 -8.36 13.76 0.72
C GLY A 13 -9.00 14.64 1.79
N GLY A 14 -8.47 14.62 3.01
CA GLY A 14 -8.92 15.48 4.10
C GLY A 14 -8.71 16.98 3.83
N LEU A 15 -7.56 17.36 3.24
CA LEU A 15 -7.25 18.74 2.89
C LEU A 15 -8.16 19.30 1.78
N VAL A 16 -8.50 18.47 0.78
CA VAL A 16 -9.40 18.84 -0.32
C VAL A 16 -10.88 18.86 0.13
N GLY A 17 -11.16 18.50 1.39
CA GLY A 17 -12.52 18.47 1.94
C GLY A 17 -13.31 17.20 1.55
N TYR A 18 -12.62 16.15 1.10
CA TYR A 18 -13.25 14.86 0.81
C TYR A 18 -13.60 14.16 2.13
N THR A 19 -14.85 14.27 2.55
CA THR A 19 -15.34 13.62 3.78
C THR A 19 -15.56 12.13 3.51
N THR A 20 -14.55 11.30 3.76
CA THR A 20 -14.78 9.86 3.89
C THR A 20 -15.54 9.63 5.20
N GLY A 21 -16.70 8.98 5.13
CA GLY A 21 -17.52 8.70 6.32
C GLY A 21 -16.68 8.01 7.38
N PHE A 22 -16.50 8.66 8.54
CA PHE A 22 -15.83 8.04 9.67
C PHE A 22 -16.76 6.97 10.23
N HIS A 23 -16.64 5.75 9.71
CA HIS A 23 -17.29 4.59 10.29
C HIS A 23 -16.67 4.37 11.66
N ARG A 24 -17.35 4.86 12.70
CA ARG A 24 -16.95 4.63 14.08
C ARG A 24 -16.81 3.12 14.26
N THR A 25 -15.61 2.67 14.61
CA THR A 25 -15.42 1.28 15.03
C THR A 25 -16.27 1.05 16.28
N PRO A 26 -17.27 0.16 16.23
CA PRO A 26 -18.16 -0.04 17.37
C PRO A 26 -17.34 -0.54 18.56
N LYS A 27 -17.23 0.29 19.61
CA LYS A 27 -16.48 -0.02 20.84
C LYS A 27 -17.18 -1.09 21.70
N TYR A 28 -18.42 -1.44 21.35
CA TYR A 28 -19.24 -2.43 22.03
C TYR A 28 -19.81 -3.37 20.96
N GLY A 29 -19.39 -4.64 20.99
CA GLY A 29 -19.86 -5.69 20.08
C GLY A 29 -21.28 -6.15 20.40
N VAL A 30 -22.24 -5.22 20.43
CA VAL A 30 -23.63 -5.51 20.77
C VAL A 30 -24.50 -5.04 19.61
N GLY A 31 -24.90 -6.00 18.77
CA GLY A 31 -25.72 -5.76 17.60
C GLY A 31 -25.53 -6.86 16.55
N SER A 32 -26.31 -7.93 16.73
CA SER A 32 -26.78 -8.93 15.76
C SER A 32 -26.12 -8.98 14.37
N GLU A 33 -25.72 -10.22 14.01
CA GLU A 33 -25.25 -10.68 12.70
C GLU A 33 -23.78 -10.44 12.41
N GLY A 34 -22.95 -11.28 13.03
CA GLY A 34 -21.58 -11.51 12.63
C GLY A 34 -21.52 -11.98 11.18
N ARG A 35 -21.41 -11.05 10.23
CA ARG A 35 -20.78 -11.31 8.93
C ARG A 35 -19.29 -11.49 9.17
N LEU A 36 -18.92 -12.66 9.71
CA LEU A 36 -17.56 -13.19 9.87
C LEU A 36 -16.84 -13.47 8.52
N GLY A 37 -17.32 -12.87 7.42
CA GLY A 37 -16.97 -13.29 6.07
C GLY A 37 -17.05 -12.18 5.04
N SER A 38 -16.85 -10.91 5.43
CA SER A 38 -16.39 -9.93 4.45
C SER A 38 -15.02 -10.41 3.99
N LYS A 39 -14.97 -11.18 2.90
CA LYS A 39 -13.73 -11.45 2.18
C LYS A 39 -13.10 -10.08 2.00
N TYR A 40 -11.94 -9.87 2.62
CA TYR A 40 -11.11 -8.69 2.45
C TYR A 40 -10.55 -8.75 1.02
N THR A 41 -11.44 -8.58 0.05
CA THR A 41 -11.13 -8.52 -1.37
C THR A 41 -10.45 -7.18 -1.52
N GLY A 42 -9.13 -7.23 -1.71
CA GLY A 42 -8.35 -6.05 -2.07
C GLY A 42 -9.05 -5.38 -3.24
N THR A 43 -9.67 -4.23 -2.97
CA THR A 43 -10.22 -3.40 -4.04
C THR A 43 -9.06 -3.04 -4.96
N LYS A 44 -9.29 -3.06 -6.28
CA LYS A 44 -8.30 -2.63 -7.27
C LYS A 44 -7.91 -1.18 -6.96
N SER A 45 -6.83 -1.02 -6.22
CA SER A 45 -6.42 0.29 -5.73
C SER A 45 -5.44 0.87 -6.73
N PRO A 46 -5.71 2.05 -7.33
CA PRO A 46 -4.73 2.73 -8.16
C PRO A 46 -3.46 3.08 -7.38
N ILE A 47 -3.51 3.03 -6.04
CA ILE A 47 -2.36 3.18 -5.15
C ILE A 47 -1.26 2.14 -5.44
N ALA A 48 -1.61 0.93 -5.86
CA ALA A 48 -0.63 -0.14 -6.11
C ALA A 48 0.34 0.25 -7.23
N PHE A 49 -0.12 1.03 -8.23
CA PHE A 49 0.75 1.56 -9.27
C PHE A 49 1.73 2.61 -8.74
N ALA A 50 1.29 3.47 -7.82
CA ALA A 50 2.17 4.44 -7.18
C ALA A 50 3.23 3.74 -6.31
N GLU A 51 2.86 2.65 -5.62
CA GLU A 51 3.79 1.83 -4.85
C GLU A 51 4.83 1.13 -5.74
N LEU A 52 4.42 0.58 -6.89
CA LEU A 52 5.33 0.02 -7.88
C LEU A 52 6.26 1.08 -8.50
N ALA A 53 5.74 2.27 -8.79
CA ALA A 53 6.55 3.38 -9.28
C ALA A 53 7.63 3.79 -8.26
N MET A 54 7.28 3.80 -6.97
CA MET A 54 8.25 4.01 -5.89
C MET A 54 9.30 2.90 -5.84
N ALA A 55 8.92 1.63 -6.04
CA ALA A 55 9.89 0.53 -6.09
C ALA A 55 10.93 0.75 -7.22
N VAL A 56 10.49 1.15 -8.42
CA VAL A 56 11.37 1.49 -9.54
C VAL A 56 12.24 2.71 -9.23
N TYR A 57 11.68 3.75 -8.62
CA TYR A 57 12.44 4.93 -8.19
C TYR A 57 13.57 4.56 -7.22
N PHE A 58 13.32 3.65 -6.27
CA PHE A 58 14.35 3.20 -5.34
C PHE A 58 15.48 2.40 -6.01
N VAL A 59 15.24 1.74 -7.15
CA VAL A 59 16.34 1.14 -7.94
C VAL A 59 17.34 2.22 -8.35
N PHE A 60 16.85 3.33 -8.87
CA PHE A 60 17.69 4.48 -9.23
C PHE A 60 18.37 5.08 -7.99
N VAL A 61 17.68 5.24 -6.86
CA VAL A 61 18.29 5.77 -5.64
C VAL A 61 19.41 4.86 -5.12
N ILE A 62 19.22 3.53 -5.17
CA ILE A 62 20.23 2.56 -4.74
C ILE A 62 21.46 2.62 -5.64
N THR A 63 21.29 2.69 -6.96
CA THR A 63 22.44 2.82 -7.87
C THR A 63 23.21 4.12 -7.62
N ARG A 64 22.50 5.24 -7.43
CA ARG A 64 23.13 6.52 -7.06
C ARG A 64 23.85 6.46 -5.72
N ALA A 65 23.26 5.81 -4.71
CA ALA A 65 23.85 5.65 -3.39
C ALA A 65 25.13 4.80 -3.44
N TRP A 66 25.17 3.79 -4.31
CA TRP A 66 26.37 2.98 -4.56
C TRP A 66 27.51 3.81 -5.17
N GLU A 67 27.21 4.63 -6.18
CA GLU A 67 28.21 5.45 -6.87
C GLU A 67 28.87 6.51 -5.97
N ILE A 68 28.10 7.10 -5.03
CA ILE A 68 28.62 8.10 -4.09
C ILE A 68 29.27 7.46 -2.84
N GLY A 69 29.33 6.13 -2.75
CA GLY A 69 29.96 5.41 -1.65
C GLY A 69 29.15 5.38 -0.34
N LEU A 70 27.83 5.62 -0.39
CA LEU A 70 26.96 5.63 0.78
C LEU A 70 26.55 4.20 1.21
N TYR A 71 27.53 3.35 1.49
CA TYR A 71 27.30 1.93 1.77
C TYR A 71 26.49 1.68 3.04
N PHE A 72 26.66 2.52 4.07
CA PHE A 72 25.90 2.41 5.32
C PHE A 72 24.40 2.70 5.14
N GLY A 73 24.03 3.53 4.15
CA GLY A 73 22.64 3.86 3.85
C GLY A 73 21.92 2.77 3.04
N LEU A 74 22.66 1.93 2.31
CA LEU A 74 22.12 0.87 1.45
C LEU A 74 21.17 -0.11 2.15
N PRO A 75 21.45 -0.66 3.35
CA PRO A 75 20.51 -1.57 4.01
C PRO A 75 19.14 -0.93 4.24
N PHE A 76 19.09 0.36 4.59
CA PHE A 76 17.84 1.08 4.78
C PHE A 76 17.11 1.31 3.45
N LEU A 77 17.84 1.73 2.40
CA LEU A 77 17.30 1.91 1.06
C LEU A 77 16.73 0.60 0.48
N LEU A 78 17.40 -0.52 0.71
CA LEU A 78 16.95 -1.85 0.31
C LEU A 78 15.68 -2.27 1.07
N LEU A 79 15.57 -1.99 2.37
CA LEU A 79 14.35 -2.23 3.13
C LEU A 79 13.16 -1.45 2.55
N PHE A 80 13.36 -0.19 2.13
CA PHE A 80 12.31 0.57 1.44
C PHE A 80 11.96 -0.03 0.08
N HIS A 81 12.96 -0.36 -0.73
CA HIS A 81 12.76 -0.96 -2.05
C HIS A 81 11.97 -2.28 -1.97
N ILE A 82 12.41 -3.21 -1.11
CA ILE A 82 11.74 -4.49 -0.89
C ILE A 82 10.33 -4.26 -0.35
N GLY A 83 10.17 -3.33 0.59
CA GLY A 83 8.88 -2.97 1.16
C GLY A 83 7.87 -2.54 0.09
N PHE A 84 8.24 -1.60 -0.79
CA PHE A 84 7.37 -1.12 -1.87
C PHE A 84 7.14 -2.16 -2.97
N LEU A 85 8.17 -2.94 -3.31
CA LEU A 85 8.06 -4.00 -4.30
C LEU A 85 7.09 -5.09 -3.84
N TYR A 86 7.23 -5.56 -2.60
CA TYR A 86 6.38 -6.61 -2.03
C TYR A 86 4.90 -6.21 -1.99
N THR A 87 4.61 -5.03 -1.43
CA THR A 87 3.23 -4.55 -1.30
C THR A 87 2.62 -4.12 -2.62
N GLY A 88 3.39 -3.50 -3.51
CA GLY A 88 2.94 -3.11 -4.85
C GLY A 88 2.62 -4.32 -5.73
N LEU A 89 3.47 -5.35 -5.69
CA LEU A 89 3.20 -6.63 -6.36
C LEU A 89 1.96 -7.29 -5.77
N LEU A 90 1.89 -7.48 -4.45
CA LEU A 90 0.76 -8.16 -3.83
C LEU A 90 -0.56 -7.42 -4.10
N SER A 91 -0.60 -6.10 -3.94
CA SER A 91 -1.80 -5.29 -4.13
C SER A 91 -2.22 -5.16 -5.60
N GLY A 92 -1.25 -5.18 -6.53
CA GLY A 92 -1.52 -5.15 -7.98
C GLY A 92 -1.93 -6.50 -8.55
N LEU A 93 -1.24 -7.58 -8.17
CA LEU A 93 -1.47 -8.94 -8.68
C LEU A 93 -2.65 -9.64 -8.02
N GLN A 94 -2.89 -9.44 -6.72
CA GLN A 94 -3.96 -10.15 -5.99
C GLN A 94 -5.36 -9.93 -6.61
N PRO A 95 -5.78 -8.71 -6.98
CA PRO A 95 -7.08 -8.50 -7.62
C PRO A 95 -7.18 -9.15 -9.00
N TRP A 96 -6.06 -9.24 -9.74
CA TRP A 96 -6.01 -9.88 -11.04
C TRP A 96 -6.08 -11.41 -10.93
N LEU A 97 -5.29 -11.99 -10.03
CA LEU A 97 -5.27 -13.44 -9.75
C LEU A 97 -6.61 -13.95 -9.22
N VAL A 98 -7.26 -13.20 -8.32
CA VAL A 98 -8.61 -13.56 -7.81
C VAL A 98 -9.66 -13.41 -8.91
N GLY A 99 -9.53 -12.42 -9.79
CA GLY A 99 -10.43 -12.24 -10.94
C GLY A 99 -10.34 -13.36 -11.97
N LEU A 100 -9.17 -13.97 -12.16
CA LEU A 100 -8.96 -15.15 -13.01
C LEU A 100 -9.55 -16.43 -12.42
N ARG A 101 -9.59 -16.55 -11.08
CA ARG A 101 -10.12 -17.74 -10.40
C ARG A 101 -11.66 -17.77 -10.33
N LEU A 102 -12.31 -16.64 -10.57
CA LEU A 102 -13.77 -16.48 -10.54
C LEU A 102 -14.41 -16.43 -11.94
N ARG A 103 -13.61 -16.67 -13.00
CA ARG A 103 -14.07 -16.92 -14.37
C ARG A 103 -13.90 -18.39 -14.70
#